data_AF-A0A101XL23-F1
#
_entry.id   AF-A0A101XL23-F1
#
_cell.length_a   1.000
_cell.length_b   1.000
_cell.length_c   1.000
_cell.angle_alpha   90.00
_cell.angle_beta   90.00
_cell.angle_gamma   90.00
#
_symmetry.space_group_name_H-M   'P 1'
#
loop_
_entity.id
_entity.type
_entity.pdbx_description
1 polymer ?
#
loop_
_entity_poly.entity_id
_entity_poly.type
_entity_poly.pdbx_seq_one_letter_code
_entity_poly.pdbx_strand_id
1 'polypeptide(L)'
;MLDLLLKREMDRLIKWLTEERGLEIVERGLDYVNCRDGNNSVHYRYIYMDIPSEADIAKSVAELAGNRGGFNKMYIAIDKSALNFIDGKLMKKLGIGVIVMGEEIREALPSIPIATIQAPIMDGEELQLLERTIRAMQDKINQLEKRIQELEERSKRFDGNAVEKRQEEKRIQEENPAPAVTSAGDVPQFMKENPWLDILGKRSNQ
;
A
#
# COMPACT_ATOMS: atom_id res chain seq x y z
N MET A 1 28.81 -9.73 30.01
CA MET A 1 28.57 -11.15 30.37
C MET A 1 27.29 -11.69 29.74
N LEU A 2 26.17 -10.96 29.80
CA LEU A 2 24.91 -11.36 29.14
C LEU A 2 25.06 -11.67 27.65
N ASP A 3 25.74 -10.82 26.87
CA ASP A 3 25.87 -11.02 25.41
C ASP A 3 26.57 -12.33 25.03
N LEU A 4 27.52 -12.79 25.86
CA LEU A 4 28.21 -14.06 25.64
C LEU A 4 27.31 -15.26 25.93
N LEU A 5 26.47 -15.18 26.96
CA LEU A 5 25.48 -16.20 27.28
C LEU A 5 24.39 -16.25 26.22
N LEU A 6 23.85 -15.09 25.83
CA LEU A 6 22.86 -14.97 24.78
C LEU A 6 23.39 -15.56 23.46
N LYS A 7 24.61 -15.20 23.07
CA LYS A 7 25.25 -15.73 21.86
C LYS A 7 25.39 -17.25 21.91
N ARG A 8 25.81 -17.81 23.06
CA ARG A 8 25.94 -19.25 23.25
C ARG A 8 24.61 -19.98 23.11
N GLU A 9 23.55 -19.50 23.77
CA GLU A 9 22.24 -20.13 23.67
C GLU A 9 21.63 -19.97 22.27
N MET A 10 21.85 -18.84 21.61
CA MET A 10 21.46 -18.64 20.21
C MET A 10 22.21 -19.59 19.27
N ASP A 11 23.51 -19.81 19.46
CA ASP A 11 24.27 -20.77 18.66
C ASP A 11 23.77 -22.21 18.89
N ARG A 12 23.37 -22.57 20.12
CA ARG A 12 22.72 -23.85 20.41
C ARG A 12 21.37 -23.98 19.69
N LEU A 13 20.54 -22.93 19.72
CA LEU A 13 19.26 -22.91 19.03
C LEU A 13 19.44 -23.06 17.51
N ILE A 14 20.35 -22.30 16.92
CA ILE A 14 20.70 -22.37 15.49
C ILE A 14 21.15 -23.77 15.10
N LYS A 15 22.04 -24.38 15.90
CA LYS A 15 22.52 -25.73 15.67
C LYS A 15 21.36 -26.72 15.68
N TRP A 16 20.48 -26.64 16.67
CA TRP A 16 19.29 -27.49 16.75
C TRP A 16 18.34 -27.29 15.56
N LEU A 17 18.08 -26.04 15.16
CA LEU A 17 17.23 -25.73 14.00
C LEU A 17 17.80 -26.28 12.68
N THR A 18 19.11 -26.24 12.52
CA THR A 18 19.76 -26.69 11.28
C THR A 18 19.96 -28.20 11.25
N GLU A 19 20.44 -28.80 12.35
CA GLU A 19 20.83 -30.21 12.38
C GLU A 19 19.65 -31.14 12.69
N GLU A 20 18.76 -30.78 13.62
CA GLU A 20 17.63 -31.65 13.99
C GLU A 20 16.38 -31.37 13.17
N ARG A 21 16.14 -30.09 12.82
CA ARG A 21 14.95 -29.67 12.07
C ARG A 21 15.20 -29.50 10.57
N GLY A 22 16.46 -29.46 10.12
CA GLY A 22 16.80 -29.30 8.71
C GLY A 22 16.39 -27.95 8.12
N LEU A 23 16.28 -26.90 8.94
CA LEU A 23 15.80 -25.59 8.54
C LEU A 23 16.91 -24.76 7.90
N GLU A 24 16.56 -24.00 6.85
CA GLU A 24 17.49 -23.05 6.22
C GLU A 24 17.42 -21.70 6.92
N ILE A 25 18.58 -21.17 7.34
CA ILE A 25 18.64 -19.86 8.01
C ILE A 25 18.68 -18.75 6.95
N VAL A 26 17.71 -17.84 7.03
CA VAL A 26 17.60 -16.69 6.12
C VAL A 26 18.26 -15.46 6.75
N GLU A 27 18.03 -15.23 8.04
CA GLU A 27 18.55 -14.07 8.75
C GLU A 27 18.79 -14.40 10.23
N ARG A 28 19.82 -13.79 10.81
CA ARG A 28 20.17 -13.93 12.22
C ARG A 28 20.34 -12.55 12.85
N GLY A 29 19.55 -12.28 13.88
CA GLY A 29 19.69 -11.14 14.78
C GLY A 29 20.45 -11.49 16.07
N LEU A 30 20.40 -10.57 17.03
CA LEU A 30 20.98 -10.76 18.37
C LEU A 30 20.14 -11.72 19.22
N ASP A 31 18.82 -11.55 19.20
CA ASP A 31 17.83 -12.28 19.98
C ASP A 31 16.83 -13.05 19.10
N TYR A 32 17.03 -13.08 17.78
CA TYR A 32 16.12 -13.77 16.87
C TYR A 32 16.84 -14.45 15.70
N VAL A 33 16.16 -15.42 15.10
CA VAL A 33 16.56 -16.14 13.89
C VAL A 33 15.34 -16.33 13.00
N ASN A 34 15.49 -16.01 11.72
CA ASN A 34 14.50 -16.26 10.69
C ASN A 34 14.95 -17.46 9.88
N CYS A 35 14.08 -18.47 9.81
CA CYS A 35 14.32 -19.70 9.08
C CYS A 35 13.29 -19.90 7.97
N ARG A 36 13.63 -20.77 7.02
CA ARG A 36 12.74 -21.30 6.01
C ARG A 36 12.51 -22.79 6.24
N ASP A 37 11.24 -23.16 6.28
CA ASP A 37 10.70 -24.52 6.43
C ASP A 37 9.89 -24.84 5.16
N GLY A 38 10.59 -25.22 4.09
CA GLY A 38 10.01 -25.34 2.75
C GLY A 38 9.47 -24.00 2.25
N ASN A 39 8.15 -23.90 2.03
CA ASN A 39 7.49 -22.65 1.64
C ASN A 39 7.08 -21.76 2.82
N ASN A 40 7.28 -22.21 4.06
CA ASN A 40 6.93 -21.42 5.24
C ASN A 40 8.16 -20.64 5.70
N SER A 41 8.00 -19.35 5.97
CA SER A 41 8.96 -18.62 6.78
C SER A 41 8.61 -18.74 8.27
N VAL A 42 9.63 -18.95 9.08
CA VAL A 42 9.51 -19.21 10.51
C VAL A 42 10.37 -18.24 11.29
N HIS A 43 9.77 -17.51 12.21
CA HIS A 43 10.48 -16.58 13.09
C HIS A 43 10.68 -17.20 14.47
N TYR A 44 11.92 -17.23 14.94
CA TYR A 44 12.29 -17.67 16.28
C TYR A 44 12.84 -16.47 17.05
N ARG A 45 12.25 -16.13 18.20
CA ARG A 45 12.76 -15.10 19.11
C ARG A 45 13.14 -15.71 20.44
N TYR A 46 14.39 -15.55 20.85
CA TYR A 46 14.88 -15.99 22.14
C TYR A 46 14.67 -14.89 23.19
N ILE A 47 13.90 -15.22 24.23
CA ILE A 47 13.64 -14.33 25.35
C ILE A 47 14.56 -14.74 26.49
N TYR A 48 15.63 -13.97 26.67
CA TYR A 48 16.53 -14.11 27.80
C TYR A 48 16.25 -13.03 28.85
N MET A 49 15.95 -13.45 30.07
CA MET A 49 15.74 -12.56 31.21
C MET A 49 16.41 -13.16 32.44
N ASP A 50 17.26 -12.38 33.13
CA ASP A 50 17.90 -12.83 34.38
C ASP A 50 16.86 -13.12 35.48
N ILE A 51 15.75 -12.37 35.48
CA ILE A 51 14.58 -12.61 36.34
C ILE A 51 13.34 -12.56 35.44
N PRO A 52 12.78 -13.71 35.04
CA PRO A 52 11.58 -13.73 34.21
C PRO A 52 10.37 -13.23 35.01
N SER A 53 9.65 -12.26 34.42
CA SER A 53 8.36 -11.78 34.90
C SER A 53 7.28 -12.09 33.87
N GLU A 54 6.08 -12.42 34.34
CA GLU A 54 4.92 -12.66 33.48
C GLU A 54 4.63 -11.44 32.59
N ALA A 55 4.79 -10.23 33.13
CA ALA A 55 4.55 -8.99 32.39
C ALA A 55 5.53 -8.80 31.21
N ASP A 56 6.80 -9.13 31.42
CA ASP A 56 7.83 -8.93 30.40
C ASP A 56 7.72 -9.98 29.29
N ILE A 57 7.35 -11.22 29.64
CA ILE A 57 7.05 -12.28 28.68
C ILE A 57 5.80 -11.90 27.87
N ALA A 58 4.73 -11.44 28.53
CA ALA A 58 3.52 -10.99 27.85
C ALA A 58 3.79 -9.84 26.88
N LYS A 59 4.63 -8.87 27.26
CA LYS A 59 5.07 -7.78 26.38
C LYS A 59 5.80 -8.30 25.15
N SER A 60 6.78 -9.17 25.35
CA SER A 60 7.57 -9.77 24.26
C SER A 60 6.69 -10.55 23.28
N VAL A 61 5.71 -11.28 23.82
CA VAL A 61 4.72 -12.04 23.05
C VAL A 61 3.77 -11.11 22.28
N ALA A 62 3.39 -9.98 22.87
CA ALA A 62 2.56 -8.98 22.21
C ALA A 62 3.29 -8.29 21.05
N GLU A 63 4.57 -7.96 21.24
CA GLU A 63 5.44 -7.45 20.16
C GLU A 63 5.56 -8.46 19.01
N LEU A 64 5.80 -9.74 19.34
CA LEU A 64 5.86 -10.83 18.37
C LEU A 64 4.53 -10.95 17.61
N ALA A 65 3.41 -10.86 18.33
CA ALA A 65 2.07 -10.90 17.74
C ALA A 65 1.78 -9.67 16.85
N GLY A 66 2.39 -8.52 17.11
CA GLY A 66 2.30 -7.33 16.26
C GLY A 66 2.95 -7.53 14.89
N ASN A 67 4.04 -8.30 14.82
CA ASN A 67 4.80 -8.57 13.60
C ASN A 67 4.31 -9.79 12.79
N ARG A 68 3.07 -10.24 13.02
CA ARG A 68 2.44 -11.41 12.37
C ARG A 68 2.41 -11.40 10.85
N GLY A 69 2.44 -10.22 10.22
CA GLY A 69 2.34 -10.09 8.77
C GLY A 69 3.57 -10.56 8.00
N GLY A 70 4.69 -10.79 8.69
CA GLY A 70 5.97 -11.15 8.04
C GLY A 70 6.27 -12.65 7.99
N PHE A 71 5.63 -13.49 8.81
CA PHE A 71 6.01 -14.90 8.98
C PHE A 71 4.83 -15.88 9.02
N ASN A 72 5.02 -17.10 8.53
CA ASN A 72 3.99 -18.16 8.54
C ASN A 72 3.88 -18.84 9.89
N LYS A 73 5.01 -19.05 10.56
CA LYS A 73 5.08 -19.62 11.91
C LYS A 73 5.94 -18.72 12.78
N MET A 74 5.60 -18.67 14.06
CA MET A 74 6.37 -17.88 15.03
C MET A 74 6.58 -18.69 16.28
N TYR A 75 7.78 -18.58 16.84
CA TYR A 75 8.22 -19.31 18.01
C TYR A 75 8.90 -18.35 18.97
N ILE A 76 8.62 -18.56 20.26
CA ILE A 76 9.45 -18.02 21.33
C ILE A 76 10.33 -19.13 21.87
N ALA A 77 11.62 -18.87 22.01
CA ALA A 77 12.54 -19.74 22.72
C ALA A 77 12.77 -19.13 24.10
N ILE A 78 12.60 -19.94 25.14
CA ILE A 78 12.72 -19.52 26.54
C ILE A 78 13.57 -20.52 27.32
N ASP A 79 14.24 -20.06 28.37
CA ASP A 79 14.87 -20.95 29.34
C ASP A 79 13.80 -21.78 30.10
N LYS A 80 14.14 -22.99 30.51
CA LYS A 80 13.33 -23.83 31.43
C LYS A 80 12.83 -23.05 32.65
N SER A 81 13.63 -22.10 33.15
CA SER A 81 13.31 -21.18 34.25
C SER A 81 12.04 -20.34 34.00
N ALA A 82 11.81 -19.94 32.75
CA ALA A 82 10.73 -19.05 32.36
C ALA A 82 9.43 -19.79 31.97
N LEU A 83 9.45 -21.13 31.92
CA LEU A 83 8.33 -21.95 31.45
C LEU A 83 7.05 -21.75 32.27
N ASN A 84 7.18 -21.52 33.58
CA ASN A 84 6.03 -21.34 34.47
C ASN A 84 5.27 -20.03 34.23
N PHE A 85 5.88 -19.07 33.53
CA PHE A 85 5.28 -17.77 33.22
C PHE A 85 4.61 -17.74 31.84
N ILE A 86 4.64 -18.86 31.10
CA ILE A 86 3.98 -18.97 29.80
C ILE A 86 2.54 -19.45 29.98
N ASP A 87 1.59 -18.59 29.61
CA ASP A 87 0.21 -19.02 29.42
C ASP A 87 0.04 -19.76 28.08
N GLY A 88 -0.03 -21.09 28.14
CA GLY A 88 -0.24 -21.93 26.96
C GLY A 88 -1.57 -21.67 26.24
N LYS A 89 -2.61 -21.17 26.93
CA LYS A 89 -3.88 -20.79 26.28
C LYS A 89 -3.69 -19.54 25.43
N LEU A 90 -2.96 -18.56 25.96
CA LEU A 90 -2.59 -17.36 25.21
C LEU A 90 -1.76 -17.73 23.98
N MET A 91 -0.71 -18.53 24.14
CA MET A 91 0.15 -18.94 23.01
C MET A 91 -0.65 -19.63 21.90
N LYS A 92 -1.54 -20.56 22.26
CA LYS A 92 -2.39 -21.26 21.30
C LYS A 92 -3.37 -20.31 20.59
N LYS A 93 -4.00 -19.38 21.32
CA LYS A 93 -4.89 -18.36 20.74
C LYS A 93 -4.13 -17.45 19.77
N LEU A 94 -2.87 -17.19 20.08
CA LEU A 94 -1.98 -16.36 19.28
C LEU A 94 -1.29 -17.13 18.13
N GLY A 95 -1.37 -18.47 18.10
CA GLY A 95 -0.68 -19.33 17.14
C GLY A 95 0.84 -19.38 17.32
N ILE A 96 1.36 -18.90 18.45
CA ILE A 96 2.79 -18.83 18.75
C ILE A 96 3.24 -20.15 19.36
N GLY A 97 4.30 -20.73 18.79
CA GLY A 97 4.95 -21.91 19.34
C GLY A 97 5.94 -21.56 20.44
N VAL A 98 6.26 -22.52 21.29
CA VAL A 98 7.16 -22.36 22.42
C VAL A 98 8.24 -23.42 22.37
N ILE A 99 9.49 -22.98 22.37
CA ILE A 99 10.68 -23.81 22.51
C ILE A 99 11.25 -23.57 23.90
N VAL A 100 11.59 -24.67 24.58
CA VAL A 100 12.25 -24.64 25.88
C VAL A 100 13.71 -25.02 25.68
N MET A 101 14.58 -24.09 26.02
CA MET A 101 16.03 -24.20 26.03
C MET A 101 16.45 -24.72 27.42
N GLY A 102 16.75 -26.01 27.52
CA GLY A 102 17.27 -26.64 28.73
C GLY A 102 18.60 -27.34 28.48
N GLU A 103 18.82 -28.46 29.16
CA GLU A 103 19.89 -29.41 28.78
C GLU A 103 19.65 -29.93 27.37
N GLU A 104 18.40 -30.31 27.09
CA GLU A 104 17.88 -30.61 25.77
C GLU A 104 16.96 -29.48 25.29
N ILE A 105 17.03 -29.17 23.99
CA ILE A 105 16.13 -28.22 23.34
C ILE A 105 14.89 -28.98 22.90
N ARG A 106 13.71 -28.52 23.33
CA ARG A 106 12.45 -29.19 23.00
C ARG A 106 11.34 -28.20 22.66
N GLU A 107 10.46 -28.61 21.77
CA GLU A 107 9.24 -27.88 21.46
C GLU A 107 8.18 -28.23 22.51
N ALA A 108 7.81 -27.25 23.34
CA ALA A 108 6.76 -27.41 24.36
C ALA A 108 5.37 -27.19 23.77
N LEU A 109 5.23 -26.24 22.84
CA LEU A 109 3.99 -25.98 22.12
C LEU A 109 4.29 -25.75 20.63
N PRO A 110 3.56 -26.41 19.72
CA PRO A 110 3.72 -26.16 18.30
C PRO A 110 3.09 -24.83 17.88
N SER A 111 3.74 -24.15 16.93
CA SER A 111 3.15 -22.97 16.28
C SER A 111 2.03 -23.40 15.33
N ILE A 112 0.97 -22.60 15.27
CA ILE A 112 -0.12 -22.79 14.31
C ILE A 112 0.20 -21.91 13.10
N PRO A 113 0.33 -22.49 11.88
CA PRO A 113 0.60 -21.72 10.69
C PRO A 113 -0.48 -20.66 10.47
N ILE A 114 -0.05 -19.42 10.30
CA ILE A 114 -0.94 -18.31 9.93
C ILE A 114 -0.76 -18.11 8.43
N ALA A 115 -1.88 -17.92 7.72
CA ALA A 115 -1.86 -17.49 6.33
C ALA A 115 -1.29 -16.07 6.28
N THR A 116 0.03 -15.98 6.07
CA THR A 116 0.71 -14.71 5.89
C THR A 116 0.36 -14.17 4.52
N ILE A 117 0.16 -12.85 4.42
CA ILE A 117 0.18 -12.14 3.13
C ILE A 117 1.65 -12.00 2.71
N GLN A 118 2.38 -13.12 2.65
CA GLN A 118 3.59 -13.12 1.87
C GLN A 118 3.13 -13.25 0.43
N ALA A 119 3.50 -12.27 -0.39
CA ALA A 119 3.50 -12.49 -1.83
C ALA A 119 4.17 -13.84 -2.07
N PRO A 120 3.58 -14.73 -2.90
CA PRO A 120 4.26 -15.95 -3.28
C PRO A 120 5.68 -15.60 -3.70
N ILE A 121 6.65 -16.46 -3.34
CA ILE A 121 8.02 -16.32 -3.80
C ILE A 121 7.93 -16.27 -5.33
N MET A 122 7.98 -15.07 -5.90
CA MET A 122 8.05 -14.90 -7.33
C MET A 122 9.38 -15.52 -7.75
N ASP A 123 9.30 -16.66 -8.42
CA ASP A 123 10.41 -17.29 -9.10
C ASP A 123 11.09 -16.26 -10.01
N GLY A 124 12.38 -16.46 -10.31
CA GLY A 124 13.17 -15.48 -11.06
C GLY A 124 12.55 -15.06 -12.39
N GLU A 125 11.71 -15.92 -12.99
CA GLU A 125 10.92 -15.61 -14.19
C GLU A 125 9.73 -14.68 -13.90
N GLU A 126 9.00 -14.89 -12.79
CA GLU A 126 7.90 -14.02 -12.37
C GLU A 126 8.41 -12.62 -11.97
N LEU A 127 9.59 -12.55 -11.34
CA LEU A 127 10.24 -11.28 -11.02
C LEU A 127 10.63 -10.52 -12.30
N GLN A 128 11.16 -11.22 -13.29
CA GLN A 128 11.46 -10.63 -14.61
C GLN A 128 10.20 -10.19 -15.35
N LEU A 129 9.11 -10.96 -15.25
CA LEU A 129 7.82 -10.60 -15.85
C LEU A 129 7.24 -9.35 -15.17
N LEU A 130 7.35 -9.25 -13.84
CA LEU A 130 6.92 -8.08 -13.09
C LEU A 130 7.75 -6.85 -13.43
N GLU A 131 9.08 -6.97 -13.51
CA GLU A 131 9.97 -5.88 -13.93
C GLU A 131 9.64 -5.39 -15.35
N ARG A 132 9.38 -6.31 -16.29
CA ARG A 132 8.96 -5.95 -17.65
C ARG A 132 7.61 -5.24 -17.64
N THR A 133 6.68 -5.68 -16.80
CA THR A 133 5.36 -5.07 -16.65
C THR A 133 5.45 -3.67 -16.07
N ILE A 134 6.29 -3.47 -15.05
CA ILE A 134 6.55 -2.16 -14.44
C ILE A 134 7.17 -1.21 -15.47
N ARG A 135 8.18 -1.65 -16.23
CA ARG A 135 8.77 -0.84 -17.31
C ARG A 135 7.74 -0.47 -18.38
N ALA A 136 6.94 -1.43 -18.82
CA ALA A 136 5.87 -1.17 -19.80
C ALA A 136 4.81 -0.19 -19.27
N MET A 137 4.50 -0.23 -17.97
CA MET A 137 3.61 0.76 -17.33
C MET A 137 4.26 2.14 -17.27
N GLN A 138 5.53 2.24 -16.89
CA GLN A 138 6.28 3.51 -16.90
C GLN A 138 6.33 4.13 -18.29
N ASP A 139 6.57 3.32 -19.34
CA ASP A 139 6.56 3.80 -20.72
C ASP A 139 5.18 4.32 -21.13
N LYS A 140 4.10 3.64 -20.74
CA LYS A 140 2.73 4.12 -20.98
C LYS A 140 2.44 5.42 -20.24
N ILE A 141 2.88 5.55 -18.99
CA ILE A 141 2.72 6.78 -18.20
C ILE A 141 3.46 7.93 -18.90
N ASN A 142 4.72 7.73 -19.28
CA ASN A 142 5.51 8.74 -20.00
C ASN A 142 4.86 9.15 -21.33
N GLN A 143 4.25 8.20 -22.07
CA GLN A 143 3.52 8.50 -23.29
C GLN A 143 2.24 9.31 -23.03
N LEU A 144 1.51 8.98 -21.95
CA LEU A 144 0.32 9.71 -21.55
C LEU A 144 0.68 11.12 -21.09
N GLU A 145 1.75 11.30 -20.32
CA GLU A 145 2.25 12.61 -19.90
C GLU A 145 2.62 13.49 -21.11
N LYS A 146 3.33 12.94 -22.11
CA LYS A 146 3.63 13.67 -23.36
C LYS A 146 2.36 14.08 -24.10
N ARG A 147 1.38 13.18 -24.21
CA ARG A 147 0.09 13.49 -24.85
C ARG A 147 -0.68 14.56 -24.10
N ILE A 148 -0.65 14.55 -22.77
CA ILE A 148 -1.26 15.57 -21.93
C ILE A 148 -0.58 16.92 -22.19
N GLN A 149 0.76 16.97 -22.20
CA GLN A 149 1.50 18.19 -22.53
C GLN A 149 1.17 18.71 -23.94
N GLU A 150 1.13 17.85 -24.94
CA GLU A 150 0.74 18.22 -26.30
C GLU A 150 -0.70 18.77 -26.37
N LEU A 151 -1.63 18.18 -25.62
CA LEU A 151 -3.01 18.65 -25.54
C LEU A 151 -3.12 19.98 -24.80
N GLU A 152 -2.37 20.18 -23.73
CA GLU A 152 -2.30 21.46 -23.01
C GLU A 152 -1.72 22.56 -23.89
N GLU A 153 -0.64 22.28 -24.64
CA GLU A 153 -0.07 23.22 -25.60
C GLU A 153 -1.06 23.56 -26.71
N ARG A 154 -1.77 22.56 -27.25
CA ARG A 154 -2.83 22.79 -28.24
C ARG A 154 -3.96 23.63 -27.66
N SER A 155 -4.41 23.34 -26.44
CA SER A 155 -5.45 24.14 -25.76
C SER A 155 -5.03 25.59 -25.60
N LYS A 156 -3.80 25.84 -25.12
CA LYS A 156 -3.25 27.20 -24.98
C LYS A 156 -3.20 27.95 -26.32
N ARG A 157 -2.87 27.26 -27.41
CA ARG A 157 -2.90 27.85 -28.77
C ARG A 157 -4.33 28.15 -29.24
N PHE A 158 -5.29 27.27 -28.94
CA PHE A 158 -6.69 27.52 -29.25
C PHE A 158 -7.27 28.68 -28.45
N ASP A 159 -6.94 28.78 -27.16
CA ASP A 159 -7.36 29.90 -26.31
C ASP A 159 -6.74 31.23 -26.79
N GLY A 160 -5.46 31.23 -27.17
CA GLY A 160 -4.79 32.39 -27.78
C GLY A 160 -5.45 32.84 -29.08
N ASN A 161 -5.73 31.90 -29.99
CA ASN A 161 -6.40 32.20 -31.26
C ASN A 161 -7.85 32.68 -31.08
N ALA A 162 -8.56 32.20 -30.05
CA ALA A 162 -9.90 32.66 -29.72
C ALA A 162 -9.91 34.09 -29.15
N VAL A 163 -8.87 34.47 -28.39
CA VAL A 163 -8.67 35.83 -27.90
C VAL A 163 -8.34 36.78 -29.04
N GLU A 164 -7.47 36.39 -29.96
CA GLU A 164 -7.14 37.18 -31.16
C GLU A 164 -8.35 37.39 -32.07
N LYS A 165 -9.15 36.33 -32.34
CA LYS A 165 -10.40 36.46 -33.11
C LYS A 165 -11.41 37.40 -32.45
N ARG A 166 -11.57 37.35 -31.12
CA ARG A 166 -12.44 38.28 -30.40
C ARG A 166 -11.94 39.71 -30.42
N GLN A 167 -10.62 39.93 -30.43
CA GLN A 167 -10.05 41.26 -30.56
C GLN A 167 -10.23 41.83 -31.97
N GLU A 168 -10.05 41.00 -33.00
CA GLU A 168 -10.30 41.38 -34.39
C GLU A 168 -11.79 41.69 -34.64
N GLU A 169 -12.71 40.87 -34.10
CA GLU A 169 -14.15 41.12 -34.15
C GLU A 169 -14.56 42.44 -33.46
N LYS A 170 -13.88 42.80 -32.35
CA LYS A 170 -14.08 44.11 -31.69
C LYS A 170 -13.54 45.27 -32.53
N ARG A 171 -12.39 45.08 -33.19
CA ARG A 171 -11.79 46.08 -34.07
C ARG A 171 -12.66 46.37 -35.29
N ILE A 172 -13.23 45.33 -35.90
CA ILE A 172 -14.16 45.43 -37.02
C ILE A 172 -15.48 46.12 -36.59
N GLN A 173 -15.94 45.92 -35.35
CA GLN A 173 -17.09 46.64 -34.80
C GLN A 173 -16.80 48.13 -34.50
N GLU A 174 -15.57 48.48 -34.13
CA GLU A 174 -15.16 49.88 -33.92
C GLU A 174 -14.96 50.64 -35.23
N GLU A 175 -14.48 49.98 -36.29
CA GLU A 175 -14.29 50.61 -37.62
C GLU A 175 -15.59 50.80 -38.41
N ASN A 176 -16.66 50.10 -38.06
CA ASN A 176 -17.95 50.25 -38.74
C ASN A 176 -19.10 50.35 -37.73
N PRO A 177 -19.31 51.52 -37.10
CA PRO A 177 -20.43 51.70 -36.19
C PRO A 177 -21.73 51.60 -36.99
N ALA A 178 -22.48 50.53 -36.74
CA ALA A 178 -23.88 50.44 -37.16
C ALA A 178 -24.63 51.70 -36.67
N PRO A 179 -25.51 52.29 -37.50
CA PRO A 179 -26.20 53.51 -37.11
C PRO A 179 -27.02 53.28 -35.83
N ALA A 180 -26.80 54.15 -34.85
CA ALA A 180 -27.49 54.12 -33.56
C ALA A 180 -29.00 54.24 -33.76
N VAL A 181 -29.75 53.17 -33.46
CA VAL A 181 -31.21 53.21 -33.44
C VAL A 181 -31.65 53.78 -32.09
N THR A 182 -32.03 55.06 -32.10
CA THR A 182 -32.69 55.75 -30.99
C THR A 182 -34.14 55.30 -30.80
N SER A 183 -34.57 55.33 -29.53
CA SER A 183 -35.95 55.33 -28.99
C SER A 183 -36.80 54.05 -29.08
N ALA A 184 -37.10 53.51 -27.90
CA ALA A 184 -38.35 52.84 -27.61
C ALA A 184 -39.50 53.85 -27.81
N GLY A 185 -40.33 53.65 -28.82
CA GLY A 185 -41.47 54.55 -29.07
C GLY A 185 -42.25 54.30 -30.35
N ASP A 186 -41.64 53.75 -31.40
CA ASP A 186 -42.39 53.50 -32.65
C ASP A 186 -41.92 52.21 -33.32
N VAL A 187 -42.74 51.17 -33.19
CA VAL A 187 -42.55 49.92 -33.93
C VAL A 187 -43.00 50.20 -35.37
N PRO A 188 -42.14 50.02 -36.39
CA PRO A 188 -42.51 50.26 -37.78
C PRO A 188 -43.77 49.49 -38.18
N GLN A 189 -44.63 50.09 -39.00
CA GLN A 189 -45.95 49.54 -39.37
C GLN A 189 -45.87 48.09 -39.89
N PHE A 190 -44.78 47.71 -40.56
CA PHE A 190 -44.57 46.35 -41.08
C PHE A 190 -44.34 45.28 -40.00
N MET A 191 -43.89 45.66 -38.80
CA MET A 191 -43.73 44.73 -37.68
C MET A 191 -45.07 44.43 -36.98
N LYS A 192 -46.06 45.33 -37.08
CA LYS A 192 -47.42 45.08 -36.58
C LYS A 192 -48.18 44.07 -37.42
N GLU A 193 -47.78 43.89 -38.68
CA GLU A 193 -48.38 42.93 -39.62
C GLU A 193 -47.62 41.60 -39.71
N ASN A 194 -46.76 41.28 -38.72
CA ASN A 194 -46.03 40.02 -38.73
C ASN A 194 -46.88 38.86 -38.16
N PRO A 195 -47.33 37.89 -38.99
CA PRO A 195 -48.20 36.80 -38.54
C PRO A 195 -47.52 35.83 -37.56
N TRP A 196 -46.20 35.91 -37.39
CA TRP A 196 -45.46 35.06 -36.46
C TRP A 196 -45.55 35.54 -35.01
N LEU A 197 -45.88 36.81 -34.76
CA LEU A 197 -46.09 37.33 -33.41
C LEU A 197 -47.29 36.68 -32.73
N ASP A 198 -48.38 36.43 -33.49
CA ASP A 198 -49.56 35.72 -32.97
C ASP A 198 -49.28 34.25 -32.65
N ILE A 199 -48.37 33.62 -33.39
CA ILE A 199 -47.98 32.22 -33.16
C ILE A 199 -47.10 32.12 -31.92
N LEU A 200 -46.19 33.07 -31.72
CA LEU A 200 -45.30 33.10 -30.57
C LEU A 200 -46.03 33.50 -29.28
N GLY A 201 -46.95 34.47 -29.34
CA GLY A 201 -47.75 34.88 -28.19
C GLY A 201 -48.69 33.79 -27.66
N LYS A 202 -49.20 32.93 -28.56
CA LYS A 202 -50.03 31.77 -28.14
C LYS A 202 -49.24 30.66 -27.47
N ARG A 203 -47.93 30.57 -27.73
CA ARG A 203 -47.06 29.54 -27.14
C ARG A 203 -46.50 29.90 -25.77
N SER A 204 -46.46 31.18 -25.40
CA SER A 204 -45.98 31.61 -24.08
C SER A 204 -47.03 31.55 -22.96
N ASN A 205 -48.27 31.18 -23.30
CA ASN A 205 -49.40 31.09 -22.37
C ASN A 205 -49.90 29.64 -22.19
N GLN A 206 -49.06 28.65 -22.49
CA GLN A 206 -49.28 27.22 -22.22
C GLN A 206 -48.24 26.68 -21.25
#